data_AF-X1GA48-F1
#
_entry.id   AF-X1GA48-F1
#
_cell.length_a   1.000
_cell.length_b   1.000
_cell.length_c   1.000
_cell.angle_alpha   90.00
_cell.angle_beta   90.00
_cell.angle_gamma   90.00
#
_symmetry.space_group_name_H-M   'P 1'
#
loop_
_entity.id
_entity.type
_entity.pdbx_description
1 polymer ?
#
loop_
_entity_poly.entity_id
_entity_poly.type
_entity_poly.pdbx_seq_one_letter_code
_entity_poly.pdbx_strand_id
1 'polypeptide(L)'
;LIKPLKASCPQWVCKKCGKPRVRIVKQERGELKKSLGANKEQGNVKKGGGSYSPVFKSDVVGWSDCGCGGGFDAGVVLDPFCGRGTVGKVAKQLGLHYILFDAKPEYCELARLYIAEQKYKLIKYQQKLEGIET
;
A
#
# COMPACT_ATOMS: atom_id res chain seq x y z
N LEU A 1 1.98 4.88 3.32
CA LEU A 1 2.45 3.47 3.19
C LEU A 1 1.34 2.45 2.93
N ILE A 2 0.12 2.60 3.47
CA ILE A 2 -0.98 1.64 3.21
C ILE A 2 -1.26 1.44 1.71
N LYS A 3 -1.41 2.52 0.94
CA LYS A 3 -1.71 2.45 -0.50
C LYS A 3 -0.61 1.73 -1.31
N PRO A 4 0.69 2.07 -1.16
CA PRO A 4 1.77 1.32 -1.80
C PRO A 4 1.74 -0.18 -1.50
N LEU A 5 1.64 -0.59 -0.23
CA LEU A 5 1.66 -2.02 0.13
C LEU A 5 0.45 -2.77 -0.43
N LYS A 6 -0.75 -2.17 -0.41
CA LYS A 6 -1.95 -2.75 -1.04
C LYS A 6 -1.83 -2.91 -2.56
N ALA A 7 -0.96 -2.14 -3.21
CA ALA A 7 -0.75 -2.20 -4.64
C ALA A 7 0.35 -3.19 -5.03
N SER A 8 1.41 -3.30 -4.22
CA SER A 8 2.59 -4.10 -4.55
C SER A 8 2.59 -5.51 -3.95
N CYS A 9 1.94 -5.73 -2.81
CA CYS A 9 1.95 -7.02 -2.11
C CYS A 9 0.54 -7.66 -2.12
N PRO A 10 0.38 -8.86 -2.70
CA PRO A 10 -0.92 -9.52 -2.77
C PRO A 10 -1.38 -10.01 -1.40
N GLN A 11 -2.66 -9.83 -1.09
CA GLN A 11 -3.27 -10.34 0.14
C GLN A 11 -3.54 -11.85 0.09
N TRP A 12 -3.66 -12.43 -1.11
CA TRP A 12 -3.91 -13.86 -1.30
C TRP A 12 -2.98 -14.43 -2.36
N VAL A 13 -2.14 -15.36 -1.94
CA VAL A 13 -1.19 -16.11 -2.75
C VAL A 13 -1.52 -17.59 -2.60
N CYS A 14 -1.70 -18.31 -3.71
CA CYS A 14 -2.04 -19.73 -3.64
C CYS A 14 -0.93 -20.54 -2.96
N LYS A 15 -1.28 -21.34 -1.96
CA LYS A 15 -0.34 -22.23 -1.24
C LYS A 15 0.33 -23.28 -2.12
N LYS A 16 -0.30 -23.67 -3.23
CA LYS A 16 0.21 -24.72 -4.12
C LYS A 16 1.10 -24.18 -5.24
N CYS A 17 0.67 -23.12 -5.92
CA CYS A 17 1.36 -22.63 -7.13
C CYS A 17 1.98 -21.24 -6.98
N GLY A 18 1.79 -20.55 -5.85
CA GLY A 18 2.34 -19.21 -5.63
C GLY A 18 1.68 -18.09 -6.44
N LYS A 19 0.65 -18.39 -7.24
CA LYS A 19 -0.03 -17.37 -8.04
C LYS A 19 -0.87 -16.45 -7.14
N PRO A 20 -0.72 -15.12 -7.23
CA PRO A 20 -1.57 -14.19 -6.49
C PRO A 20 -2.96 -14.09 -7.11
N ARG A 21 -3.98 -13.85 -6.28
CA ARG A 21 -5.31 -13.49 -6.76
C ARG A 21 -5.30 -12.05 -7.28
N VAL A 22 -5.86 -11.83 -8.47
CA VAL A 22 -6.08 -10.50 -9.04
C VAL A 22 -7.54 -10.09 -8.91
N ARG A 23 -7.79 -8.79 -8.75
CA ARG A 23 -9.15 -8.25 -8.72
C ARG A 23 -9.80 -8.45 -10.07
N ILE A 24 -11.03 -8.96 -10.06
CA ILE A 24 -11.89 -8.97 -11.24
C ILE A 24 -12.71 -7.68 -11.18
N VAL A 25 -12.57 -6.84 -12.19
CA VAL A 25 -13.25 -5.53 -12.26
C VAL A 25 -14.26 -5.57 -13.38
N LYS A 26 -15.51 -5.25 -13.07
CA LYS A 26 -16.56 -4.99 -14.06
C LYS A 26 -16.53 -3.50 -14.37
N GLN A 27 -16.42 -3.15 -15.65
CA GLN A 27 -16.49 -1.76 -16.10
C GLN A 27 -17.81 -1.53 -16.83
N GLU A 28 -18.50 -0.48 -16.45
CA GLU A 28 -19.74 -0.05 -17.08
C GLU A 28 -19.59 1.39 -17.58
N ARG A 29 -20.08 1.63 -18.80
CA ARG A 29 -20.08 2.96 -19.39
C ARG A 29 -21.22 3.76 -18.77
N GLY A 30 -20.86 4.78 -18.02
CA GLY A 30 -21.77 5.78 -17.47
C GLY A 30 -21.99 6.96 -18.41
N GLU A 31 -22.64 7.99 -17.88
CA GLU A 31 -23.01 9.20 -18.62
C GLU A 31 -21.78 9.98 -19.13
N LEU A 32 -22.01 10.76 -20.17
CA LEU A 32 -21.00 11.67 -20.73
C LEU A 32 -20.82 12.87 -19.79
N LYS A 33 -19.63 13.04 -19.24
CA LYS A 33 -19.31 14.22 -18.43
C LYS A 33 -18.69 15.29 -19.31
N LYS A 34 -19.29 16.49 -19.26
CA LYS A 34 -18.77 17.68 -19.93
C LYS A 34 -17.61 18.24 -19.12
N SER A 35 -16.44 18.39 -19.74
CA SER A 35 -15.37 19.22 -19.19
C SER A 35 -15.35 20.55 -19.95
N LEU A 36 -15.25 21.65 -19.18
CA LEU A 36 -15.02 22.97 -19.75
C LEU A 36 -13.50 23.16 -19.82
N GLY A 37 -12.97 23.24 -21.04
CA GLY A 37 -11.58 23.64 -21.24
C GLY A 37 -11.45 25.13 -20.94
N ALA A 38 -10.62 25.50 -19.98
CA ALA A 38 -10.21 26.89 -19.76
C ALA A 38 -8.84 27.09 -20.43
N ASN A 39 -8.82 27.75 -21.59
CA ASN A 39 -7.57 28.27 -22.15
C ASN A 39 -7.28 29.60 -21.47
N LYS A 40 -6.25 29.64 -20.62
CA LYS A 40 -5.66 30.88 -20.12
C LYS A 40 -4.58 31.32 -21.11
N GLU A 41 -4.98 32.10 -22.12
CA GLU A 41 -4.04 32.95 -22.84
C GLU A 41 -4.17 34.38 -22.31
N GLN A 42 -3.01 34.99 -22.07
CA GLN A 42 -2.75 36.38 -21.67
C GLN A 42 -4.01 37.26 -21.50
N GLY A 43 -4.57 37.27 -20.29
CA GLY A 43 -5.50 38.31 -19.81
C GLY A 43 -6.94 38.29 -20.32
N ASN A 44 -7.33 37.41 -21.24
CA ASN A 44 -8.72 37.35 -21.73
C ASN A 44 -9.27 35.92 -21.72
N VAL A 45 -10.19 35.62 -20.81
CA VAL A 45 -10.84 34.30 -20.69
C VAL A 45 -11.89 34.16 -21.80
N LYS A 46 -11.53 33.53 -22.92
CA LYS A 46 -12.52 33.04 -23.90
C LYS A 46 -13.06 31.68 -23.43
N LYS A 47 -14.39 31.53 -23.30
CA LYS A 47 -15.01 30.22 -23.03
C LYS A 47 -14.75 29.30 -24.22
N GLY A 48 -13.84 28.34 -24.07
CA GLY A 48 -13.62 27.29 -25.07
C GLY A 48 -14.81 26.32 -25.15
N GLY A 49 -15.01 25.70 -26.32
CA GLY A 49 -16.00 24.64 -26.51
C GLY A 49 -15.74 23.46 -25.55
N GLY A 50 -16.78 22.94 -24.92
CA GLY A 50 -16.65 21.83 -23.98
C GLY A 50 -16.51 20.48 -24.71
N SER A 51 -15.66 19.59 -24.20
CA SER A 51 -15.58 18.21 -24.67
C SER A 51 -16.40 17.28 -23.77
N TYR A 52 -17.02 16.26 -24.36
CA TYR A 52 -17.72 15.22 -23.64
C TYR A 52 -16.87 13.97 -23.62
N SER A 53 -16.59 13.44 -22.43
CA SER A 53 -15.89 12.16 -22.26
C SER A 53 -16.81 11.17 -21.52
N PRO A 54 -16.86 9.90 -21.94
CA PRO A 54 -17.62 8.89 -21.21
C PRO A 54 -17.00 8.70 -19.82
N VAL A 55 -17.84 8.70 -18.78
CA VAL A 55 -17.41 8.30 -17.44
C VAL A 55 -17.52 6.79 -17.34
N PHE A 56 -16.49 6.11 -16.86
CA PHE A 56 -16.56 4.68 -16.57
C PHE A 56 -16.76 4.47 -15.06
N LYS A 57 -17.73 3.65 -14.69
CA LYS A 57 -17.85 3.09 -13.34
C LYS A 57 -17.14 1.73 -13.32
N SER A 58 -16.37 1.48 -12.28
CA SER A 58 -15.58 0.27 -12.13
C SER A 58 -15.82 -0.34 -10.75
N ASP A 59 -16.40 -1.52 -10.73
CA ASP A 59 -16.72 -2.24 -9.49
C ASP A 59 -15.89 -3.52 -9.41
N VAL A 60 -15.34 -3.79 -8.23
CA VAL A 60 -14.65 -5.05 -7.96
C VAL A 60 -15.71 -6.11 -7.71
N VAL A 61 -15.87 -7.03 -8.66
CA VAL A 61 -16.90 -8.08 -8.61
C VAL A 61 -16.40 -9.41 -8.06
N GLY A 62 -15.10 -9.53 -7.82
CA GLY A 62 -14.51 -10.73 -7.22
C GLY A 62 -13.00 -10.79 -7.37
N TRP A 63 -12.48 -12.01 -7.21
CA TRP A 63 -11.06 -12.31 -7.22
C TRP A 63 -10.80 -13.54 -8.10
N SER A 64 -9.73 -13.51 -8.89
CA SER A 64 -9.37 -14.63 -9.76
C SER A 64 -9.08 -15.90 -8.98
N ASP A 65 -9.30 -17.06 -9.58
CA ASP A 65 -8.87 -18.35 -9.06
C ASP A 65 -7.77 -18.94 -9.95
N CYS A 66 -6.86 -19.71 -9.36
CA CYS A 66 -5.79 -20.41 -10.06
C CYS A 66 -6.12 -21.87 -10.39
N GLY A 67 -7.27 -22.38 -9.95
CA GLY A 67 -7.75 -23.75 -10.21
C GLY A 67 -7.08 -24.84 -9.37
N CYS A 68 -6.13 -24.50 -8.50
CA CYS A 68 -5.34 -25.49 -7.76
C CYS A 68 -6.12 -26.16 -6.60
N GLY A 69 -7.27 -25.61 -6.19
CA GLY A 69 -8.04 -26.08 -5.03
C GLY A 69 -7.24 -26.06 -3.72
N GLY A 70 -6.19 -25.25 -3.64
CA GLY A 70 -5.42 -25.02 -2.42
C GLY A 70 -5.92 -23.78 -1.70
N GLY A 71 -5.69 -23.69 -0.40
CA GLY A 71 -5.90 -22.46 0.36
C GLY A 71 -4.97 -21.32 -0.09
N PHE A 72 -5.14 -20.16 0.53
CA PHE A 72 -4.34 -18.97 0.27
C PHE A 72 -3.61 -18.50 1.53
N ASP A 73 -2.39 -17.98 1.37
CA ASP A 73 -1.67 -17.23 2.40
C ASP A 73 -1.48 -15.78 1.96
N ALA A 74 -1.09 -14.92 2.89
CA ALA A 74 -0.73 -13.54 2.59
C ALA A 74 0.62 -13.46 1.87
N GLY A 75 0.81 -12.42 1.06
CA GLY A 75 2.11 -12.12 0.46
C GLY A 75 3.14 -11.68 1.51
N VAL A 76 4.41 -11.73 1.12
CA VAL A 76 5.56 -11.33 1.95
C VAL A 76 6.14 -10.02 1.42
N VAL A 77 6.23 -8.99 2.27
CA VAL A 77 6.91 -7.73 1.96
C VAL A 77 8.37 -7.82 2.36
N LEU A 78 9.28 -7.50 1.45
CA LEU A 78 10.70 -7.33 1.74
C LEU A 78 11.04 -5.84 1.80
N ASP A 79 11.66 -5.40 2.89
CA ASP A 79 12.23 -4.06 3.02
C ASP A 79 13.69 -4.15 3.51
N PRO A 80 14.68 -3.93 2.62
CA PRO A 80 16.08 -4.06 2.98
C PRO A 80 16.64 -2.86 3.76
N PHE A 81 15.86 -1.80 3.96
CA PHE A 81 16.25 -0.56 4.66
C PHE A 81 15.15 -0.12 5.63
N CYS A 82 14.79 -1.01 6.55
CA CYS A 82 13.56 -0.85 7.31
C CYS A 82 13.57 0.33 8.30
N GLY A 83 14.75 0.79 8.72
CA GLY A 83 14.91 1.84 9.73
C GLY A 83 14.08 1.52 10.97
N ARG A 84 13.20 2.46 11.35
CA ARG A 84 12.25 2.29 12.47
C ARG A 84 11.18 1.19 12.27
N GLY A 85 11.07 0.58 11.10
CA GLY A 85 10.17 -0.56 10.84
C GLY A 85 8.75 -0.17 10.43
N THR A 86 8.54 1.00 9.84
CA THR A 86 7.20 1.47 9.41
C THR A 86 6.57 0.54 8.38
N VAL A 87 7.36 -0.05 7.48
CA VAL A 87 6.86 -1.04 6.52
C VAL A 87 6.32 -2.28 7.22
N GLY A 88 7.07 -2.89 8.15
CA GLY A 88 6.58 -4.04 8.91
C GLY A 88 5.36 -3.71 9.77
N LYS A 89 5.30 -2.49 10.32
CA LYS A 89 4.14 -2.04 11.08
C LYS A 89 2.87 -2.03 10.23
N VAL A 90 2.94 -1.45 9.04
CA VAL A 90 1.81 -1.38 8.11
C VAL A 90 1.51 -2.76 7.50
N ALA A 91 2.53 -3.56 7.19
CA ALA A 91 2.36 -4.93 6.71
C ALA A 91 1.58 -5.78 7.73
N LYS A 92 1.96 -5.74 9.01
CA LYS A 92 1.23 -6.40 10.11
C LYS A 92 -0.23 -5.95 10.19
N GLN A 93 -0.50 -4.64 10.07
CA GLN A 93 -1.87 -4.09 10.06
C GLN A 93 -2.71 -4.57 8.87
N LEU A 94 -2.07 -4.83 7.73
CA LEU A 94 -2.73 -5.34 6.52
C LEU A 94 -2.86 -6.88 6.51
N GLY A 95 -2.38 -7.57 7.55
CA GLY A 95 -2.36 -9.03 7.59
C GLY A 95 -1.35 -9.66 6.63
N LEU A 96 -0.32 -8.90 6.23
CA LEU A 96 0.76 -9.38 5.36
C LEU A 96 1.93 -9.93 6.19
N HIS A 97 2.69 -10.84 5.60
CA HIS A 97 4.00 -11.22 6.11
C HIS A 97 5.05 -10.17 5.73
N TYR A 98 6.16 -10.14 6.45
CA TYR A 98 7.25 -9.21 6.17
C TYR A 98 8.60 -9.78 6.58
N ILE A 99 9.64 -9.38 5.84
CA ILE A 99 11.05 -9.60 6.14
C ILE A 99 11.70 -8.22 6.06
N LEU A 100 12.38 -7.82 7.13
CA LEU A 100 12.98 -6.50 7.26
C LEU A 100 14.46 -6.63 7.54
N PHE A 101 15.26 -5.79 6.89
CA PHE A 101 16.69 -5.65 7.19
C PHE A 101 17.04 -4.20 7.45
N ASP A 102 18.02 -4.01 8.32
CA ASP A 102 18.75 -2.76 8.45
C ASP A 102 20.21 -3.09 8.80
N ALA A 103 21.15 -2.30 8.30
CA ALA A 103 22.56 -2.49 8.58
C ALA A 103 22.91 -2.17 10.04
N LYS A 104 22.15 -1.27 10.67
CA LYS A 104 22.36 -0.88 12.07
C LYS A 104 21.56 -1.80 13.01
N PRO A 105 22.22 -2.56 13.91
CA PRO A 105 21.53 -3.42 14.86
C PRO A 105 20.49 -2.67 15.72
N GLU A 106 20.75 -1.39 16.00
CA GLU A 106 19.87 -0.53 16.78
C GLU A 106 18.53 -0.29 16.08
N TYR A 107 18.53 -0.15 14.75
CA TYR A 107 17.30 -0.02 13.97
C TYR A 107 16.54 -1.33 13.87
N CYS A 108 17.23 -2.47 13.82
CA CYS A 108 16.58 -3.78 13.91
C CYS A 108 15.82 -3.96 15.23
N GLU A 109 16.38 -3.53 16.37
CA GLU A 109 15.69 -3.57 17.66
C GLU A 109 14.56 -2.55 17.74
N LEU A 110 14.81 -1.32 17.27
CA LEU A 110 13.79 -0.27 17.21
C LEU A 110 12.56 -0.72 16.40
N ALA A 111 12.79 -1.34 15.24
CA ALA A 111 11.74 -1.93 14.41
C ALA A 111 10.97 -3.02 15.15
N ARG A 112 11.65 -3.95 15.82
CA ARG A 112 11.00 -5.01 16.62
C ARG A 112 10.07 -4.43 17.68
N LEU A 113 10.56 -3.49 18.50
CA LEU A 113 9.77 -2.85 19.55
C LEU A 113 8.57 -2.07 18.98
N TYR A 114 8.78 -1.34 17.88
CA TYR A 114 7.74 -0.54 17.24
C TYR A 114 6.63 -1.40 16.64
N ILE A 115 6.99 -2.49 15.95
CA ILE A 115 6.04 -3.43 15.34
C ILE A 115 5.29 -4.23 16.42
N ALA A 116 5.96 -4.57 17.52
CA ALA A 116 5.39 -5.25 18.68
C ALA A 116 4.53 -4.35 19.59
N GLU A 117 4.46 -3.03 19.31
CA GLU A 117 3.72 -2.06 20.14
C GLU A 117 4.20 -1.96 21.59
N GLN A 118 5.48 -2.24 21.84
CA GLN A 118 6.05 -2.17 23.18
C GLN A 118 6.41 -0.72 23.55
N LYS A 119 5.39 0.14 23.69
CA LYS A 119 5.53 1.61 23.83
C LYS A 119 6.56 2.04 24.88
N TYR A 120 6.51 1.45 26.08
CA TYR A 120 7.43 1.80 27.16
C TYR A 120 8.89 1.46 26.82
N LYS A 121 9.14 0.23 26.34
CA LYS A 121 10.49 -0.21 25.94
C LYS A 121 11.00 0.60 24.75
N LEU A 122 10.12 0.91 23.79
CA LEU A 122 10.44 1.72 22.62
C LEU A 122 10.94 3.11 23.04
N ILE A 123 10.20 3.82 23.90
CA ILE A 123 10.57 5.16 24.37
C ILE A 123 11.93 5.12 25.10
N LYS A 124 12.10 4.20 26.06
CA LYS A 124 13.37 4.04 26.77
C LYS A 124 14.54 3.75 25.84
N TYR A 125 14.32 2.89 24.83
CA TYR A 125 15.34 2.54 23.87
C TYR A 125 15.73 3.74 22.99
N GLN A 126 14.76 4.54 22.56
CA GLN A 126 15.03 5.79 21.81
C GLN A 126 15.83 6.79 22.64
N GLN A 127 15.44 7.04 23.89
CA GLN A 127 16.18 7.92 24.81
C GLN A 127 17.64 7.47 24.96
N LYS A 128 17.86 6.15 25.14
CA LYS A 128 19.20 5.57 25.21
C LYS A 128 20.02 5.81 23.93
N LEU A 129 19.41 5.68 22.75
CA LEU A 129 20.10 5.94 21.48
C LEU A 129 20.44 7.43 21.29
N GLU A 130 19.61 8.32 21.82
CA GLU A 130 19.78 9.77 21.77
C GLU A 130 20.76 10.29 22.83
N GLY A 131 21.30 9.41 23.69
CA GLY A 131 22.21 9.81 24.77
C GLY A 131 21.51 10.61 25.88
N ILE A 132 20.18 10.54 25.96
CA ILE A 132 19.41 11.15 27.04
C ILE A 132 19.49 10.19 28.23
N GLU A 133 20.19 10.59 29.29
CA GLU A 133 20.24 9.83 30.54
C GLU A 133 18.80 9.59 31.05
N THR A 134 18.45 8.31 31.27
CA THR A 134 17.14 7.85 31.75
C THR A 134 17.16 7.52 33.23
#